data_AF-A0A1G2UA60-F1
#
_entry.id   AF-A0A1G2UA60-F1
#
_cell.length_a   1.000
_cell.length_b   1.000
_cell.length_c   1.000
_cell.angle_alpha   90.00
_cell.angle_beta   90.00
_cell.angle_gamma   90.00
#
_symmetry.space_group_name_H-M   'P 1'
#
loop_
_entity.id
_entity.type
_entity.pdbx_description
1 polymer ?
#
loop_
_entity_poly.entity_id
_entity_poly.type
_entity_poly.pdbx_seq_one_letter_code
_entity_poly.pdbx_strand_id
1 'polypeptide(L)'
;MRAIVIGDRQVEMPAPIYIIPDTVKVSEETGTMSGKCIFPSSDPTVGERVDHVNICHEMFVLWNCAHIWAQRKGWGRLFAIKTRQEVVGGRMTPPDTEIDFVTSLTNVRKHGGRVVGSAKAEFSLGGKPLLLVNVDRFIEEKI
;
A
#
# COMPACT_ATOMS: atom_id res chain seq x y z
N MET A 1 -10.64 8.48 -9.94
CA MET A 1 -9.18 8.52 -10.09
C MET A 1 -8.72 9.91 -9.66
N ARG A 2 -7.65 10.02 -8.87
CA ARG A 2 -7.06 11.29 -8.44
C ARG A 2 -5.59 11.32 -8.84
N ALA A 3 -5.14 12.41 -9.44
CA ALA A 3 -3.73 12.61 -9.71
C ALA A 3 -3.00 13.06 -8.44
N ILE A 4 -1.91 12.38 -8.10
CA ILE A 4 -0.99 12.76 -7.02
C ILE A 4 0.44 12.79 -7.55
N VAL A 5 1.33 13.52 -6.86
CA VAL A 5 2.75 13.62 -7.22
C VAL A 5 3.58 12.74 -6.28
N ILE A 6 4.36 11.82 -6.83
CA ILE A 6 5.28 10.93 -6.09
C ILE A 6 6.69 11.12 -6.65
N GLY A 7 7.53 11.84 -5.89
CA GLY A 7 8.82 12.32 -6.37
C GLY A 7 8.63 13.34 -7.50
N ASP A 8 9.12 13.02 -8.69
CA ASP A 8 9.04 13.82 -9.91
C ASP A 8 7.91 13.39 -10.86
N ARG A 9 7.08 12.41 -10.47
CA ARG A 9 6.06 11.81 -11.35
C ARG A 9 4.64 12.06 -10.86
N GLN A 10 3.76 12.38 -11.81
CA GLN A 10 2.32 12.33 -11.61
C GLN A 10 1.82 10.88 -11.74
N VAL A 11 1.04 10.43 -10.77
CA VAL A 11 0.47 9.08 -10.69
C VAL A 11 -1.03 9.20 -10.53
N GLU A 12 -1.80 8.51 -11.37
CA GLU A 12 -3.25 8.42 -11.21
C GLU A 12 -3.61 7.28 -10.26
N MET A 13 -4.39 7.57 -9.21
CA MET A 13 -4.66 6.61 -8.15
C MET A 13 -6.16 6.50 -7.87
N PRO A 14 -6.71 5.29 -7.68
CA PRO A 14 -8.05 5.14 -7.14
C PRO A 14 -8.08 5.53 -5.66
N ALA A 15 -9.22 6.05 -5.20
CA ALA A 15 -9.45 6.26 -3.79
C ALA A 15 -9.78 4.91 -3.09
N PRO A 16 -9.50 4.77 -1.78
CA PRO A 16 -8.86 5.77 -0.91
C PRO A 16 -7.33 5.83 -1.10
N ILE A 17 -6.75 6.98 -0.76
CA ILE A 17 -5.30 7.23 -0.79
C ILE A 17 -4.88 7.56 0.63
N TYR A 18 -4.12 6.66 1.26
CA TYR A 18 -3.64 6.85 2.64
C TYR A 18 -2.13 7.09 2.72
N ILE A 19 -1.39 6.91 1.61
CA ILE A 19 0.02 7.32 1.56
C ILE A 19 0.14 8.84 1.63
N ILE A 20 1.17 9.33 2.31
CA ILE A 20 1.55 10.73 2.34
C ILE A 20 2.56 10.96 1.19
N PRO A 21 2.16 11.58 0.06
CA PRO A 21 2.89 11.45 -1.20
C PRO A 21 4.35 11.94 -1.21
N ASP A 22 4.64 13.04 -0.50
CA ASP A 22 5.97 13.65 -0.40
C ASP A 22 6.95 12.84 0.47
N THR A 23 6.46 11.88 1.25
CA THR A 23 7.28 10.97 2.05
C THR A 23 7.72 9.72 1.29
N VAL A 24 7.09 9.45 0.13
CA VAL A 24 7.28 8.19 -0.59
C VAL A 24 8.63 8.18 -1.32
N LYS A 25 9.44 7.18 -1.00
CA LYS A 25 10.73 6.88 -1.65
C LYS A 25 10.63 5.54 -2.36
N VAL A 26 11.04 5.51 -3.62
CA VAL A 26 11.04 4.31 -4.45
C VAL A 26 12.49 3.91 -4.71
N SER A 27 12.85 2.69 -4.34
CA SER A 27 14.15 2.09 -4.65
C SER A 27 13.97 1.07 -5.76
N GLU A 28 14.40 1.41 -6.97
CA GLU A 28 14.36 0.50 -8.11
C GLU A 28 15.36 -0.65 -7.96
N GLU A 29 16.49 -0.42 -7.26
CA GLU A 29 17.54 -1.42 -7.01
C GLU A 29 17.01 -2.57 -6.13
N THR A 30 16.35 -2.21 -5.03
CA THR A 30 15.84 -3.19 -4.07
C THR A 30 14.40 -3.61 -4.36
N GLY A 31 13.75 -2.99 -5.35
CA GLY A 31 12.33 -3.24 -5.65
C GLY A 31 11.40 -2.87 -4.49
N THR A 32 11.80 -1.90 -3.67
CA THR A 32 11.06 -1.49 -2.47
C THR A 32 10.51 -0.08 -2.59
N MET A 33 9.45 0.20 -1.83
CA MET A 33 8.92 1.53 -1.65
C MET A 33 8.63 1.76 -0.18
N SER A 34 9.15 2.84 0.36
CA SER A 34 8.94 3.24 1.75
C SER A 34 8.35 4.64 1.83
N GLY A 35 7.76 4.95 2.97
CA GLY A 35 7.18 6.26 3.21
C GLY A 35 6.33 6.23 4.47
N LYS A 36 5.44 7.21 4.56
CA LYS A 36 4.47 7.31 5.63
C LYS A 36 3.06 7.24 5.10
N CYS A 37 2.16 6.69 5.90
CA CYS A 37 0.74 6.73 5.66
C CYS A 37 0.01 7.31 6.87
N ILE A 38 -1.20 7.80 6.63
CA ILE A 38 -2.11 8.30 7.66
C ILE A 38 -3.51 7.78 7.41
N PHE A 39 -4.19 7.37 8.47
CA PHE A 39 -5.60 6.98 8.44
C PHE A 39 -6.39 8.11 9.09
N PRO A 40 -6.98 9.01 8.28
CA PRO A 40 -7.53 10.25 8.81
C PRO A 40 -8.87 10.01 9.52
N SER A 41 -9.08 10.68 10.65
CA SER A 41 -10.38 10.64 11.37
C SER A 41 -11.54 11.20 10.54
N SER A 42 -11.25 12.01 9.52
CA SER A 42 -12.25 12.50 8.57
C SER A 42 -12.83 11.41 7.65
N ASP A 43 -12.18 10.25 7.54
CA ASP A 43 -12.75 9.08 6.87
C ASP A 43 -13.72 8.39 7.84
N PRO A 44 -15.03 8.31 7.54
CA PRO A 44 -16.01 7.70 8.44
C PRO A 44 -15.67 6.26 8.81
N THR A 45 -15.01 5.52 7.90
CA THR A 45 -14.60 4.13 8.15
C THR A 45 -13.45 3.99 9.15
N VAL A 46 -12.78 5.11 9.47
CA VAL A 46 -11.73 5.25 10.48
C VAL A 46 -12.29 5.94 11.73
N GLY A 47 -12.83 7.16 11.57
CA GLY A 47 -13.23 8.02 12.68
C GLY A 47 -14.39 7.49 13.51
N GLU A 48 -15.34 6.77 12.90
CA GLU A 48 -16.49 6.19 13.63
C GLU A 48 -16.15 4.87 14.33
N ARG A 49 -14.96 4.30 14.07
CA ARG A 49 -14.55 2.96 14.53
C ARG A 49 -13.41 3.00 15.55
N VAL A 50 -13.42 3.96 16.46
CA VAL A 50 -12.37 4.20 17.46
C VAL A 50 -11.95 2.96 18.28
N ASP A 51 -12.89 2.03 18.52
CA ASP A 51 -12.65 0.80 19.30
C ASP A 51 -12.14 -0.38 18.47
N HIS A 52 -12.20 -0.28 17.14
CA HIS A 52 -11.64 -1.28 16.25
C HIS A 52 -10.30 -0.74 15.79
N VAL A 53 -9.24 -1.55 15.89
CA VAL A 53 -8.01 -1.31 15.11
C VAL A 53 -8.48 -1.01 13.67
N ASN A 54 -7.88 -0.05 12.97
CA ASN A 54 -8.21 0.32 11.58
C ASN A 54 -8.03 -0.88 10.63
N ILE A 55 -8.93 -1.86 10.75
CA ILE A 55 -8.82 -3.17 10.15
C ILE A 55 -8.97 -2.96 8.65
N CYS A 56 -7.98 -3.42 7.90
CA CYS A 56 -7.90 -3.40 6.45
C CYS A 56 -7.45 -2.09 5.80
N HIS A 57 -7.23 -0.99 6.53
CA HIS A 57 -6.80 0.27 5.91
C HIS A 57 -5.37 0.20 5.36
N GLU A 58 -4.50 -0.57 6.01
CA GLU A 58 -3.14 -0.85 5.57
C GLU A 58 -3.09 -1.61 4.22
N MET A 59 -4.15 -2.37 3.88
CA MET A 59 -4.24 -3.00 2.56
C MET A 59 -4.37 -1.96 1.44
N PHE A 60 -5.08 -0.86 1.68
CA PHE A 60 -5.17 0.22 0.70
C PHE A 60 -3.82 0.92 0.51
N VAL A 61 -2.98 1.00 1.53
CA VAL A 61 -1.60 1.51 1.38
C VAL A 61 -0.79 0.61 0.45
N LEU A 62 -0.83 -0.71 0.65
CA LEU A 62 -0.15 -1.65 -0.25
C LEU A 62 -0.72 -1.59 -1.68
N TRP A 63 -2.03 -1.36 -1.83
CA TRP A 63 -2.66 -1.16 -3.13
C TRP A 63 -2.26 0.17 -3.79
N ASN A 64 -2.17 1.27 -3.03
CA ASN A 64 -1.63 2.55 -3.51
C ASN A 64 -0.20 2.35 -4.08
N CYS A 65 0.64 1.59 -3.38
CA CYS A 65 1.99 1.23 -3.84
C CYS A 65 1.97 0.37 -5.12
N ALA A 66 1.08 -0.64 -5.20
CA ALA A 66 0.86 -1.45 -6.40
C ALA A 66 0.52 -0.61 -7.64
N HIS A 67 -0.30 0.43 -7.47
CA HIS A 67 -0.63 1.35 -8.57
C HIS A 67 0.56 2.21 -9.02
N ILE A 68 1.38 2.69 -8.08
CA ILE A 68 2.61 3.42 -8.40
C ILE A 68 3.56 2.51 -9.19
N TRP A 69 3.77 1.27 -8.76
CA TRP A 69 4.61 0.33 -9.49
C TRP A 69 4.08 0.02 -10.88
N ALA A 70 2.78 -0.23 -11.02
CA ALA A 70 2.16 -0.51 -12.31
C ALA A 70 2.44 0.62 -13.31
N GLN A 71 2.17 1.88 -12.93
CA GLN A 71 2.42 3.02 -13.81
C GLN A 71 3.91 3.25 -14.09
N ARG A 72 4.79 3.07 -13.09
CA ARG A 72 6.24 3.20 -13.29
C ARG A 72 6.80 2.16 -14.26
N LYS A 73 6.24 0.95 -14.27
CA LYS A 73 6.67 -0.17 -15.12
C LYS A 73 5.87 -0.31 -16.42
N GLY A 74 4.88 0.57 -16.65
CA GLY A 74 4.01 0.52 -17.84
C GLY A 74 3.07 -0.68 -17.85
N TRP A 75 2.67 -1.18 -16.68
CA TRP A 75 1.67 -2.23 -16.53
C TRP A 75 0.27 -1.63 -16.43
N GLY A 76 -0.72 -2.42 -16.82
CA GLY A 76 -2.12 -2.18 -16.53
C GLY A 76 -2.43 -2.23 -15.04
N ARG A 77 -3.70 -1.97 -14.71
CA ARG A 77 -4.19 -1.98 -13.33
C ARG A 77 -3.96 -3.33 -12.68
N LEU A 78 -3.45 -3.35 -11.45
CA LEU A 78 -3.26 -4.58 -10.68
C LEU A 78 -4.45 -4.83 -9.73
N PHE A 79 -5.02 -6.02 -9.80
CA PHE A 79 -6.05 -6.52 -8.87
C PHE A 79 -5.44 -7.41 -7.81
N ALA A 80 -5.74 -7.13 -6.54
CA ALA A 80 -5.42 -8.02 -5.43
C ALA A 80 -6.46 -9.15 -5.36
N ILE A 81 -6.01 -10.41 -5.47
CA ILE A 81 -6.91 -11.58 -5.50
C ILE A 81 -6.96 -12.29 -4.14
N LYS A 82 -5.89 -12.20 -3.37
CA LYS A 82 -5.79 -12.85 -2.06
C LYS A 82 -4.89 -12.03 -1.17
N THR A 83 -5.40 -11.65 -0.01
CA THR A 83 -4.70 -10.83 0.97
C THR A 83 -4.66 -11.52 2.33
N ARG A 84 -3.62 -11.22 3.10
CA ARG A 84 -3.44 -11.67 4.47
C ARG A 84 -2.89 -10.52 5.30
N GLN A 85 -3.43 -10.36 6.50
CA GLN A 85 -2.96 -9.41 7.49
C GLN A 85 -2.55 -10.17 8.75
N GLU A 86 -1.44 -9.77 9.36
CA GLU A 86 -0.89 -10.36 10.58
C GLU A 86 -0.47 -9.26 11.55
N VAL A 87 -1.02 -9.32 12.77
CA VAL A 87 -0.69 -8.39 13.85
C VAL A 87 0.60 -8.84 14.52
N VAL A 88 1.62 -7.97 14.52
CA VAL A 88 2.94 -8.28 15.06
C VAL A 88 3.20 -7.52 16.36
N GLY A 89 2.66 -6.31 16.50
CA GLY A 89 2.96 -5.41 17.63
C GLY A 89 1.86 -5.23 18.67
N GLY A 90 0.64 -5.76 18.43
CA GLY A 90 -0.50 -5.69 19.36
C GLY A 90 -0.94 -4.28 19.78
N ARG A 91 -0.47 -3.23 19.11
CA ARG A 91 -0.78 -1.83 19.44
C ARG A 91 -1.91 -1.31 18.57
N MET A 92 -2.87 -0.65 19.20
CA MET A 92 -3.81 0.22 18.50
C MET A 92 -3.06 1.40 17.90
N THR A 93 -3.42 1.76 16.67
CA THR A 93 -2.91 2.97 16.03
C THR A 93 -4.05 3.97 15.95
N PRO A 94 -3.99 5.07 16.73
CA PRO A 94 -5.03 6.10 16.67
C PRO A 94 -5.17 6.68 15.26
N PRO A 95 -6.37 7.16 14.89
CA PRO A 95 -6.53 7.99 13.70
C PRO A 95 -5.54 9.16 13.70
N ASP A 96 -5.26 9.68 12.51
CA ASP A 96 -4.37 10.82 12.28
C ASP A 96 -2.91 10.60 12.71
N THR A 97 -2.55 9.38 13.10
CA THR A 97 -1.17 9.00 13.41
C THR A 97 -0.41 8.68 12.12
N GLU A 98 0.75 9.30 11.93
CA GLU A 98 1.68 8.92 10.86
C GLU A 98 2.33 7.57 11.17
N ILE A 99 2.26 6.66 10.20
CA ILE A 99 2.79 5.30 10.31
C ILE A 99 3.81 5.11 9.21
N ASP A 100 4.99 4.61 9.57
CA ASP A 100 6.00 4.25 8.61
C ASP A 100 5.63 2.94 7.93
N PHE A 101 5.80 2.88 6.61
CA PHE A 101 5.64 1.64 5.84
C PHE A 101 6.88 1.35 5.01
N VAL A 102 7.12 0.05 4.78
CA VAL A 102 8.04 -0.46 3.76
C VAL A 102 7.32 -1.54 2.99
N THR A 103 7.26 -1.40 1.67
CA THR A 103 6.61 -2.36 0.77
C THR A 103 7.59 -2.93 -0.23
N SER A 104 7.33 -4.15 -0.70
CA SER A 104 8.09 -4.79 -1.76
C SER A 104 7.17 -5.60 -2.68
N LEU A 105 7.47 -5.57 -3.97
CA LEU A 105 6.91 -6.51 -4.95
C LEU A 105 7.85 -7.70 -5.07
N THR A 106 7.29 -8.89 -5.02
CA THR A 106 8.03 -10.16 -5.11
C THR A 106 7.36 -11.08 -6.12
N ASN A 107 8.10 -12.09 -6.61
CA ASN A 107 7.58 -13.12 -7.51
C ASN A 107 6.88 -12.58 -8.78
N VAL A 108 7.31 -11.41 -9.27
CA VAL A 108 6.74 -10.77 -10.45
C VAL A 108 7.12 -11.56 -11.71
N ARG A 109 6.12 -12.00 -12.47
CA ARG A 109 6.28 -12.75 -13.72
C ARG A 109 5.19 -12.41 -14.72
N LYS A 110 5.44 -12.67 -16.00
CA LYS A 110 4.41 -12.63 -17.04
C LYS A 110 3.77 -14.00 -17.21
N HIS A 111 2.45 -14.07 -17.20
CA HIS A 111 1.68 -15.30 -17.44
C HIS A 111 0.51 -15.01 -18.38
N GLY A 112 0.53 -15.60 -19.58
CA GLY A 112 -0.47 -15.32 -20.62
C GLY A 112 -0.47 -13.85 -21.06
N GLY A 113 0.70 -13.23 -21.15
CA GLY A 113 0.87 -11.82 -21.51
C GLY A 113 0.66 -10.81 -20.37
N ARG A 114 0.16 -11.25 -19.20
CA ARG A 114 -0.19 -10.39 -18.07
C ARG A 114 0.80 -10.47 -16.93
N VAL A 115 0.96 -9.38 -16.18
CA VAL A 115 1.76 -9.35 -14.95
C VAL A 115 1.02 -10.06 -13.81
N VAL A 116 1.72 -10.97 -13.16
CA VAL A 116 1.30 -11.65 -11.93
C VAL A 116 2.43 -11.52 -10.92
N GLY A 117 2.11 -11.21 -9.66
CA GLY A 117 3.12 -11.08 -8.62
C GLY A 117 2.52 -11.20 -7.22
N SER A 118 3.35 -11.01 -6.22
CA SER A 118 2.97 -10.92 -4.81
C SER A 118 3.53 -9.62 -4.25
N ALA A 119 2.98 -9.13 -3.15
CA ALA A 119 3.58 -8.01 -2.46
C ALA A 119 3.44 -8.13 -0.95
N LYS A 120 4.34 -7.45 -0.25
CA LYS A 120 4.39 -7.38 1.19
C LYS A 120 4.48 -5.93 1.62
N ALA A 121 3.85 -5.58 2.74
CA ALA A 121 4.00 -4.31 3.42
C ALA A 121 4.22 -4.55 4.92
N GLU A 122 5.29 -3.95 5.43
CA GLU A 122 5.61 -3.89 6.86
C GLU A 122 5.28 -2.49 7.35
N PHE A 123 4.54 -2.41 8.47
CA PHE A 123 4.15 -1.15 9.09
C PHE A 123 4.80 -1.03 10.47
N SER A 124 5.26 0.18 10.79
CA SER A 124 5.90 0.47 12.07
C SER A 124 5.55 1.86 12.60
N LEU A 125 5.61 2.02 13.93
CA LEU A 125 5.38 3.28 14.61
C LEU A 125 6.46 3.50 15.66
N GLY A 126 7.20 4.61 15.53
CA GLY A 126 8.35 4.89 16.39
C GLY A 126 9.42 3.79 16.32
N GLY A 127 9.62 3.22 15.12
CA GLY A 127 10.56 2.12 14.88
C GLY A 127 10.12 0.75 15.40
N LYS A 128 8.91 0.63 15.97
CA LYS A 128 8.38 -0.64 16.48
C LYS A 128 7.44 -1.28 15.45
N PRO A 129 7.57 -2.59 15.17
CA PRO A 129 6.65 -3.29 14.29
C PRO A 129 5.20 -3.18 14.77
N LEU A 130 4.28 -2.93 13.85
CA LEU A 130 2.84 -2.90 14.11
C LEU A 130 2.14 -4.07 13.44
N LEU A 131 2.27 -4.11 12.11
CA LEU A 131 1.47 -4.96 11.26
C LEU A 131 2.27 -5.43 10.06
N LEU A 132 1.93 -6.65 9.61
CA LEU A 132 2.34 -7.17 8.34
C LEU A 132 1.12 -7.38 7.43
N VAL A 133 1.18 -6.84 6.22
CA VAL A 133 0.18 -7.08 5.17
C VAL A 133 0.84 -7.77 3.99
N ASN A 134 0.17 -8.79 3.47
CA ASN A 134 0.60 -9.51 2.29
C ASN A 134 -0.54 -9.53 1.27
N VAL A 135 -0.20 -9.33 0.01
CA VAL A 135 -1.03 -9.67 -1.12
C VAL A 135 -0.36 -10.88 -1.78
N ASP A 136 -0.93 -12.05 -1.54
CA ASP A 136 -0.41 -13.33 -2.07
C ASP A 136 -0.40 -13.33 -3.59
N ARG A 137 -1.37 -12.62 -4.21
CA ARG A 137 -1.49 -12.55 -5.67
C ARG A 137 -2.06 -11.23 -6.14
N PHE A 138 -1.26 -10.49 -6.90
CA PHE A 138 -1.68 -9.45 -7.83
C PHE A 138 -1.79 -10.00 -9.25
N ILE A 139 -2.79 -9.55 -10.01
CA ILE A 139 -2.96 -9.85 -11.43
C ILE A 139 -3.29 -8.57 -12.20
N GLU A 140 -2.62 -8.35 -13.31
CA GLU A 140 -2.94 -7.27 -14.25
C GLU A 140 -4.31 -7.46 -14.92
N GLU A 141 -5.10 -6.39 -14.94
CA GLU A 141 -6.38 -6.28 -15.62
C GLU A 141 -6.24 -6.59 -17.11
N LYS A 142 -7.21 -7.31 -17.66
CA LYS A 142 -7.27 -7.57 -19.09
C LYS A 142 -7.91 -6.36 -19.77
N ILE A 143 -7.18 -5.75 -20.70
CA ILE A 143 -7.71 -4.72 -21.61
C ILE A 143 -8.71 -5.37 -22.57
#